data_AF-A0A1Q7RSR2-F1
#
_entry.id   AF-A0A1Q7RSR2-F1
#
_cell.length_a   1.000
_cell.length_b   1.000
_cell.length_c   1.000
_cell.angle_alpha   90.00
_cell.angle_beta   90.00
_cell.angle_gamma   90.00
#
_symmetry.space_group_name_H-M   'P 1'
#
loop_
_entity.id
_entity.type
_entity.pdbx_description
1 polymer ?
#
loop_
_entity_poly.entity_id
_entity_poly.type
_entity_poly.pdbx_seq_one_letter_code
_entity_poly.pdbx_strand_id
1 'polypeptide(L)'
;MESRKPASVAGAAMCIASVLAMMFVAGSIGCSRESDLGFSKSTPATPEELLAELKTHQEKIDKATEGILLRINEFNQTRKPGERTLQFAEIFSQDFTDQQKAVLNQMIAEEKDVSYKSILQQIVSDRDTIQGLQEKVMHLEQSLPDSFVIAKKGDRHHDLAMNYLINDSKIDEAKAKTLLAGVDQTDELLAGNKVWFFYDSARDTFRTYVTQGEAGQTPLAVRRALRRKLITERDQAVSQRDEAAAARDEAVRTVNDLQQVKAGLESDIAVLRQNKASLEASVERLSSDLAFRQNSLFYHAANVRELKDQGVLTTVLKRVQDVKPVNFDTALDLRQTNTITLAPAAFGLDRIVKVRMLPNIFQEGRDFKIETSEDSGVAKIVILDPDLFKGKEVLFAVGG
;
A
#
# COMPACT_ATOMS: atom_id res chain seq x y z
N MET A 1 -27.80 -29.30 -27.70
CA MET A 1 -28.87 -30.27 -28.04
C MET A 1 -28.96 -31.20 -26.84
N GLU A 2 -29.82 -30.90 -25.87
CA GLU A 2 -31.23 -31.36 -25.81
C GLU A 2 -31.29 -32.91 -25.77
N SER A 3 -32.02 -33.59 -24.89
CA SER A 3 -33.11 -33.16 -24.01
C SER A 3 -33.46 -34.31 -23.03
N ARG A 4 -33.94 -33.92 -21.84
CA ARG A 4 -35.05 -34.50 -21.06
C ARG A 4 -34.96 -35.95 -20.51
N LYS A 5 -35.01 -36.02 -19.16
CA LYS A 5 -35.69 -37.04 -18.32
C LYS A 5 -37.19 -37.18 -18.70
N PRO A 6 -38.07 -38.05 -18.12
CA PRO A 6 -37.93 -38.90 -16.91
C PRO A 6 -38.61 -40.30 -17.02
N ALA A 7 -38.52 -41.11 -15.96
CA ALA A 7 -39.61 -42.01 -15.58
C ALA A 7 -39.55 -42.34 -14.08
N SER A 8 -40.64 -42.02 -13.38
CA SER A 8 -40.97 -42.57 -12.06
C SER A 8 -41.66 -43.92 -12.25
N VAL A 9 -41.45 -44.86 -11.31
CA VAL A 9 -42.42 -45.91 -11.00
C VAL A 9 -42.40 -46.13 -9.48
N ALA A 10 -43.59 -46.07 -8.90
CA ALA A 10 -43.92 -46.34 -7.51
C ALA A 10 -44.03 -47.85 -7.24
N GLY A 11 -43.97 -48.24 -5.96
CA GLY A 11 -44.86 -49.30 -5.47
C GLY A 11 -44.25 -50.39 -4.57
N ALA A 12 -44.89 -50.52 -3.40
CA ALA A 12 -45.02 -51.70 -2.52
C ALA A 12 -43.76 -52.17 -1.74
N ALA A 13 -43.68 -51.98 -0.42
CA ALA A 13 -44.45 -52.62 0.67
C ALA A 13 -44.10 -54.11 0.89
N MET A 14 -43.40 -54.41 1.99
CA MET A 14 -43.76 -55.52 2.88
C MET A 14 -43.03 -55.43 4.23
N CYS A 15 -43.83 -55.50 5.29
CA CYS A 15 -43.45 -55.68 6.69
C CYS A 15 -42.78 -57.05 6.91
N ILE A 16 -41.80 -57.15 7.81
CA ILE A 16 -41.70 -58.26 8.78
C ILE A 16 -41.17 -57.70 10.12
N ALA A 17 -41.87 -58.12 11.16
CA ALA A 17 -41.75 -57.74 12.56
C ALA A 17 -40.59 -58.42 13.30
N SER A 18 -40.62 -58.27 14.63
CA SER A 18 -39.86 -58.97 15.69
C SER A 18 -38.57 -58.21 16.06
N VAL A 19 -38.24 -57.86 17.32
CA VAL A 19 -38.37 -58.59 18.59
C VAL A 19 -38.09 -57.61 19.76
N LEU A 20 -38.65 -57.93 20.94
CA LEU A 20 -38.22 -57.62 22.33
C LEU A 20 -38.56 -56.25 22.96
N ALA A 21 -39.65 -56.30 23.72
CA ALA A 21 -39.79 -55.59 24.98
C ALA A 21 -38.66 -55.98 25.95
N MET A 22 -37.90 -55.00 26.43
CA MET A 22 -37.25 -55.06 27.73
C MET A 22 -37.80 -53.92 28.59
N MET A 23 -38.46 -54.32 29.68
CA MET A 23 -38.73 -53.46 30.81
C MET A 23 -37.42 -52.86 31.31
N PHE A 24 -37.24 -51.55 31.14
CA PHE A 24 -36.44 -50.76 32.06
C PHE A 24 -37.40 -49.85 32.81
N VAL A 25 -37.44 -50.07 34.11
CA VAL A 25 -38.02 -49.19 35.11
C VAL A 25 -37.36 -47.82 34.92
N ALA A 26 -38.06 -46.90 34.25
CA ALA A 26 -37.69 -45.50 34.23
C ALA A 26 -37.93 -44.97 35.64
N GLY A 27 -36.87 -44.97 36.45
CA GLY A 27 -36.82 -44.13 37.63
C GLY A 27 -37.12 -42.71 37.17
N SER A 28 -38.20 -42.15 37.69
CA SER A 28 -38.54 -40.75 37.57
C SER A 28 -37.45 -39.92 38.25
N ILE A 29 -36.35 -39.67 37.54
CA ILE A 29 -35.57 -38.47 37.75
C ILE A 29 -36.37 -37.36 37.10
N GLY A 30 -37.44 -36.97 37.80
CA GLY A 30 -37.97 -35.64 37.64
C GLY A 30 -36.83 -34.70 37.98
N CYS A 31 -36.22 -34.11 36.97
CA CYS A 31 -35.54 -32.83 37.14
C CYS A 31 -36.63 -31.85 37.56
N SER A 32 -36.91 -31.82 38.86
CA SER A 32 -37.50 -30.68 39.53
C SER A 32 -36.54 -29.52 39.28
N ARG A 33 -36.83 -28.76 38.22
CA ARG A 33 -36.36 -27.40 38.10
C ARG A 33 -37.10 -26.63 39.18
N GLU A 34 -36.63 -26.75 40.42
CA GLU A 34 -36.94 -25.79 41.46
C GLU A 34 -36.51 -24.44 40.92
N SER A 35 -37.50 -23.61 40.63
CA SER A 35 -37.35 -22.17 40.53
C SER A 35 -36.94 -21.69 41.93
N ASP A 36 -35.65 -21.84 42.26
CA ASP A 36 -35.08 -21.22 43.42
C ASP A 36 -34.97 -19.71 43.13
N LEU A 37 -36.10 -19.04 43.30
CA LEU A 37 -36.28 -17.59 43.22
C LEU A 37 -35.61 -16.87 44.42
N GLY A 38 -34.66 -17.48 45.12
CA GLY A 38 -33.85 -16.80 46.13
C GLY A 38 -34.60 -16.30 47.36
N PHE A 39 -35.88 -16.63 47.53
CA PHE A 39 -36.68 -16.25 48.69
C PHE A 39 -36.67 -17.32 49.81
N SER A 40 -35.57 -18.06 49.99
CA SER A 40 -35.47 -19.11 51.01
C SER A 40 -35.18 -18.59 52.43
N LYS A 41 -35.18 -17.27 52.67
CA LYS A 41 -35.06 -16.71 54.02
C LYS A 41 -36.44 -16.59 54.67
N SER A 42 -36.60 -17.22 55.82
CA SER A 42 -37.83 -17.28 56.64
C SER A 42 -38.27 -15.95 57.28
N THR A 43 -37.73 -14.82 56.83
CA THR A 43 -38.04 -13.47 57.32
C THR A 43 -38.15 -12.53 56.11
N PRO A 44 -39.15 -11.61 56.06
CA PRO A 44 -39.24 -10.62 55.00
C PRO A 44 -37.95 -9.79 54.95
N ALA A 45 -37.33 -9.69 53.78
CA ALA A 45 -36.14 -8.89 53.60
C ALA A 45 -36.42 -7.42 53.97
N THR A 46 -35.53 -6.81 54.75
CA THR A 46 -35.65 -5.39 55.09
C THR A 46 -35.41 -4.53 53.84
N PRO A 47 -35.95 -3.29 53.76
CA PRO A 47 -35.66 -2.38 52.65
C PRO A 47 -34.16 -2.18 52.39
N GLU A 48 -33.35 -2.23 53.45
CA GLU A 48 -31.88 -2.17 53.34
C GLU A 48 -31.29 -3.38 52.61
N GLU A 49 -31.77 -4.59 52.91
CA GLU A 49 -31.33 -5.82 52.25
C GLU A 49 -31.75 -5.86 50.79
N LEU A 50 -32.98 -5.42 50.48
CA LEU A 50 -33.48 -5.32 49.12
C LEU A 50 -32.66 -4.33 48.27
N LEU A 51 -32.32 -3.15 48.82
CA LEU A 51 -31.46 -2.17 48.15
C LEU A 51 -30.03 -2.69 47.94
N ALA A 52 -29.47 -3.41 48.92
CA ALA A 52 -28.14 -4.01 48.80
C ALA A 52 -28.11 -5.13 47.74
N GLU A 53 -29.16 -5.94 47.67
CA GLU A 53 -29.32 -6.99 46.67
C GLU A 53 -29.50 -6.42 45.27
N LEU A 54 -30.30 -5.36 45.14
CA LEU A 54 -30.51 -4.63 43.89
C LEU A 54 -29.18 -4.03 43.38
N LYS A 55 -28.40 -3.38 44.25
CA LYS A 55 -27.05 -2.90 43.91
C LYS A 55 -26.15 -4.04 43.42
N THR A 56 -26.13 -5.15 44.14
CA THR A 56 -25.33 -6.34 43.78
C THR A 56 -25.75 -6.91 42.43
N HIS A 57 -27.05 -6.97 42.13
CA HIS A 57 -27.55 -7.48 40.86
C HIS A 57 -27.21 -6.55 39.69
N GLN A 58 -27.28 -5.23 39.89
CA GLN A 58 -26.81 -4.29 38.88
C GLN A 58 -25.30 -4.41 38.62
N GLU A 59 -24.47 -4.50 39.67
CA GLU A 59 -23.02 -4.72 39.51
C GLU A 59 -22.70 -6.02 38.74
N LYS A 60 -23.51 -7.07 38.93
CA LYS A 60 -23.38 -8.33 38.18
C LYS A 60 -23.80 -8.19 36.71
N ILE A 61 -24.92 -7.53 36.43
CA ILE A 61 -25.37 -7.20 35.06
C ILE A 61 -24.25 -6.47 34.32
N ASP A 62 -23.64 -5.51 35.01
CA ASP A 62 -22.59 -4.69 34.46
C ASP A 62 -21.32 -5.48 34.15
N LYS A 63 -20.86 -6.30 35.09
CA LYS A 63 -19.69 -7.16 34.90
C LYS A 63 -19.88 -8.13 33.73
N ALA A 64 -21.07 -8.71 33.60
CA ALA A 64 -21.42 -9.56 32.47
C ALA A 64 -21.42 -8.78 31.15
N THR A 65 -21.94 -7.55 31.15
CA THR A 65 -21.95 -6.67 29.96
C THR A 65 -20.53 -6.28 29.52
N GLU A 66 -19.66 -5.95 30.47
CA GLU A 66 -18.23 -5.67 30.21
C GLU A 66 -17.50 -6.89 29.65
N GLY A 67 -17.77 -8.08 30.20
CA GLY A 67 -17.25 -9.33 29.67
C GLY A 67 -17.67 -9.56 28.21
N ILE A 68 -18.93 -9.28 27.86
CA ILE A 68 -19.41 -9.42 26.48
C ILE A 68 -18.68 -8.47 25.55
N LEU A 69 -18.46 -7.22 25.95
CA LEU A 69 -17.70 -6.24 25.15
C LEU A 69 -16.27 -6.71 24.89
N LEU A 70 -15.57 -7.18 25.92
CA LEU A 70 -14.21 -7.71 25.79
C LEU A 70 -14.17 -8.87 24.80
N ARG A 71 -15.12 -9.80 24.90
CA ARG A 71 -15.22 -10.95 24.00
C ARG A 71 -15.61 -10.59 22.56
N ILE A 72 -16.47 -9.59 22.36
CA ILE A 72 -16.75 -9.06 21.01
C ILE A 72 -15.49 -8.46 20.41
N ASN A 73 -14.70 -7.74 21.20
CA ASN A 73 -13.44 -7.17 20.74
C ASN A 73 -12.42 -8.28 20.40
N GLU A 74 -12.25 -9.26 21.28
CA GLU A 74 -11.40 -10.43 21.05
C GLU A 74 -11.83 -11.21 19.79
N PHE A 75 -13.13 -11.42 19.62
CA PHE A 75 -13.69 -12.04 18.41
C PHE A 75 -13.42 -11.20 17.15
N ASN A 76 -13.57 -9.88 17.20
CA ASN A 76 -13.35 -9.03 16.04
C ASN A 76 -11.86 -8.90 15.65
N GLN A 77 -10.96 -8.87 16.63
CA GLN A 77 -9.51 -8.79 16.40
C GLN A 77 -8.93 -10.06 15.77
N THR A 78 -9.60 -11.19 15.97
CA THR A 78 -9.19 -12.49 15.43
C THR A 78 -9.75 -12.76 14.02
N ARG A 79 -10.57 -11.85 13.48
CA ARG A 79 -11.13 -11.94 12.12
C ARG A 79 -10.17 -11.45 11.05
N LYS A 80 -10.19 -12.13 9.90
CA LYS A 80 -9.47 -11.67 8.71
C LYS A 80 -10.23 -10.52 8.03
N PRO A 81 -9.54 -9.65 7.28
CA PRO A 81 -10.19 -8.60 6.49
C PRO A 81 -11.25 -9.19 5.55
N GLY A 82 -12.49 -8.68 5.65
CA GLY A 82 -13.64 -9.13 4.85
C GLY A 82 -14.50 -10.22 5.49
N GLU A 83 -14.10 -10.80 6.62
CA GLU A 83 -14.97 -11.69 7.40
C GLU A 83 -15.96 -10.90 8.26
N ARG A 84 -17.11 -11.51 8.55
CA ARG A 84 -18.16 -10.88 9.35
C ARG A 84 -17.69 -10.64 10.79
N THR A 85 -17.75 -9.38 11.22
CA THR A 85 -17.52 -8.97 12.60
C THR A 85 -18.84 -8.84 13.36
N LEU A 86 -18.74 -8.83 14.69
CA LEU A 86 -19.87 -8.59 15.58
C LEU A 86 -19.89 -7.13 16.02
N GLN A 87 -21.05 -6.49 15.90
CA GLN A 87 -21.25 -5.17 16.47
C GLN A 87 -22.03 -5.29 17.78
N PHE A 88 -21.62 -4.55 18.81
CA PHE A 88 -22.29 -4.59 20.11
C PHE A 88 -23.79 -4.27 19.99
N ALA A 89 -24.17 -3.32 19.13
CA ALA A 89 -25.57 -2.96 18.87
C ALA A 89 -26.41 -4.08 18.23
N GLU A 90 -25.78 -5.04 17.55
CA GLU A 90 -26.47 -6.23 17.02
C GLU A 90 -26.78 -7.25 18.13
N ILE A 91 -26.05 -7.17 19.25
CA ILE A 91 -26.17 -8.08 20.39
C ILE A 91 -26.99 -7.46 21.54
N PHE A 92 -26.95 -6.13 21.67
CA PHE A 92 -27.66 -5.36 22.68
C PHE A 92 -28.42 -4.18 22.05
N SER A 93 -29.74 -4.30 21.98
CA SER A 93 -30.66 -3.16 21.89
C SER A 93 -31.30 -2.87 23.24
N GLN A 94 -31.86 -1.66 23.41
CA GLN A 94 -32.60 -1.26 24.62
C GLN A 94 -33.71 -2.24 24.98
N ASP A 95 -34.29 -2.92 23.98
CA ASP A 95 -35.23 -4.01 24.16
C ASP A 95 -34.57 -5.35 23.82
N PHE A 96 -34.54 -6.28 24.78
CA PHE A 96 -33.96 -7.61 24.64
C PHE A 96 -34.85 -8.48 23.73
N THR A 97 -34.64 -8.40 22.41
CA THR A 97 -35.49 -9.12 21.46
C THR A 97 -34.98 -10.55 21.19
N ASP A 98 -35.92 -11.49 21.03
CA ASP A 98 -35.65 -12.88 20.61
C ASP A 98 -34.92 -12.97 19.26
N GLN A 99 -35.07 -11.95 18.41
CA GLN A 99 -34.41 -11.85 17.11
C GLN A 99 -32.89 -11.77 17.21
N GLN A 100 -32.35 -11.00 18.16
CA GLN A 100 -30.89 -10.93 18.37
C GLN A 100 -30.32 -12.26 18.87
N LYS A 101 -31.12 -13.02 19.64
CA LYS A 101 -30.71 -14.35 20.14
C LYS A 101 -30.62 -15.34 18.98
N ALA A 102 -31.55 -15.23 18.03
CA ALA A 102 -31.52 -16.01 16.81
C ALA A 102 -30.26 -15.73 15.96
N VAL A 103 -29.82 -14.47 15.83
CA VAL A 103 -28.59 -14.12 15.09
C VAL A 103 -27.35 -14.75 15.70
N LEU A 104 -27.16 -14.65 17.04
CA LEU A 104 -26.03 -15.31 17.71
C LEU A 104 -26.09 -16.84 17.61
N ASN A 105 -27.28 -17.42 17.80
CA ASN A 105 -27.45 -18.87 17.68
C ASN A 105 -27.16 -19.38 16.26
N GLN A 106 -27.53 -18.61 15.24
CA GLN A 106 -27.20 -18.90 13.85
C GLN A 106 -25.68 -18.82 13.62
N MET A 107 -25.01 -17.78 14.13
CA MET A 107 -23.55 -17.67 14.03
C MET A 107 -22.83 -18.83 14.74
N ILE A 108 -23.32 -19.26 15.91
CA ILE A 108 -22.78 -20.44 16.62
C ILE A 108 -22.95 -21.73 15.81
N ALA A 109 -24.05 -21.85 15.06
CA ALA A 109 -24.33 -23.02 14.22
C ALA A 109 -23.44 -23.05 12.96
N GLU A 110 -23.15 -21.88 12.39
CA GLU A 110 -22.34 -21.72 11.18
C GLU A 110 -20.82 -21.67 11.46
N GLU A 111 -20.42 -21.35 12.70
CA GLU A 111 -19.02 -21.22 13.10
C GLU A 111 -18.32 -22.58 13.19
N LYS A 112 -17.18 -22.68 12.50
CA LYS A 112 -16.37 -23.91 12.39
C LYS A 112 -15.19 -23.92 13.35
N ASP A 113 -14.70 -22.73 13.74
CA ASP A 113 -13.62 -22.61 14.70
C ASP A 113 -14.13 -22.82 16.13
N VAL A 114 -13.56 -23.80 16.84
CA VAL A 114 -13.97 -24.17 18.20
C VAL A 114 -13.72 -23.04 19.20
N SER A 115 -12.65 -22.27 19.00
CA SER A 115 -12.31 -21.12 19.86
C SER A 115 -13.35 -20.01 19.71
N TYR A 116 -13.67 -19.64 18.47
CA TYR A 116 -14.66 -18.58 18.20
C TYR A 116 -16.07 -19.00 18.62
N LYS A 117 -16.41 -20.28 18.41
CA LYS A 117 -17.67 -20.85 18.89
C LYS A 117 -17.80 -20.76 20.42
N SER A 118 -16.71 -21.02 21.16
CA SER A 118 -16.68 -20.84 22.62
C SER A 118 -16.93 -19.39 23.03
N ILE A 119 -16.31 -18.43 22.35
CA ILE A 119 -16.51 -16.98 22.62
C ILE A 119 -17.98 -16.59 22.38
N LEU A 120 -18.58 -17.03 21.27
CA LEU A 120 -19.99 -16.77 20.96
C LEU A 120 -20.94 -17.39 22.00
N GLN A 121 -20.66 -18.62 22.44
CA GLN A 121 -21.44 -19.28 23.48
C GLN A 121 -21.36 -18.56 24.84
N GLN A 122 -20.18 -18.06 25.20
CA GLN A 122 -20.02 -17.24 26.41
C GLN A 122 -20.83 -15.94 26.31
N ILE A 123 -20.85 -15.28 25.15
CA ILE A 123 -21.68 -14.09 24.92
C ILE A 123 -23.16 -14.40 25.13
N VAL A 124 -23.66 -15.54 24.63
CA VAL A 124 -25.05 -15.97 24.87
C VAL A 124 -25.32 -16.26 26.35
N SER A 125 -24.40 -16.95 27.03
CA SER A 125 -24.54 -17.26 28.46
C SER A 125 -24.59 -16.02 29.34
N ASP A 126 -23.73 -15.04 29.07
CA ASP A 126 -23.71 -13.79 29.82
C ASP A 126 -24.94 -12.94 29.53
N ARG A 127 -25.48 -13.00 28.30
CA ARG A 127 -26.76 -12.38 27.96
C ARG A 127 -27.92 -12.99 28.76
N ASP A 128 -28.04 -14.32 28.80
CA ASP A 128 -29.11 -14.99 29.55
C ASP A 128 -28.99 -14.67 31.07
N THR A 129 -27.75 -14.51 31.56
CA THR A 129 -27.48 -14.06 32.93
C THR A 129 -27.96 -12.63 33.17
N ILE A 130 -27.69 -11.70 32.24
CA ILE A 130 -28.16 -10.31 32.33
C ILE A 130 -29.69 -10.26 32.36
N GLN A 131 -30.36 -11.01 31.49
CA GLN A 131 -31.83 -11.06 31.46
C GLN A 131 -32.41 -11.52 32.80
N GLY A 132 -31.90 -12.65 33.34
CA GLY A 132 -32.36 -13.15 34.63
C GLY A 132 -32.08 -12.19 35.80
N LEU A 133 -30.98 -11.44 35.75
CA LEU A 133 -30.68 -10.42 36.76
C LEU A 133 -31.59 -9.18 36.62
N GLN A 134 -31.95 -8.78 35.40
CA GLN A 134 -32.86 -7.67 35.16
C GLN A 134 -34.28 -7.97 35.64
N GLU A 135 -34.76 -9.19 35.42
CA GLU A 135 -36.02 -9.67 35.97
C GLU A 135 -36.03 -9.59 37.51
N LYS A 136 -34.92 -9.99 38.15
CA LYS A 136 -34.75 -9.85 39.60
C LYS A 136 -34.70 -8.39 40.06
N VAL A 137 -33.99 -7.52 39.34
CA VAL A 137 -33.96 -6.08 39.63
C VAL A 137 -35.37 -5.49 39.54
N MET A 138 -36.15 -5.83 38.51
CA MET A 138 -37.53 -5.37 38.34
C MET A 138 -38.42 -5.84 39.51
N HIS A 139 -38.29 -7.09 39.95
CA HIS A 139 -39.03 -7.59 41.12
C HIS A 139 -38.60 -6.94 42.44
N LEU A 140 -37.30 -6.67 42.62
CA LEU A 140 -36.78 -5.94 43.79
C LEU A 140 -37.28 -4.49 43.81
N GLU A 141 -37.27 -3.81 42.66
CA GLU A 141 -37.81 -2.44 42.51
C GLU A 141 -39.30 -2.35 42.85
N GLN A 142 -40.09 -3.38 42.51
CA GLN A 142 -41.51 -3.48 42.90
C GLN A 142 -41.72 -3.72 44.41
N SER A 143 -40.69 -4.18 45.10
CA SER A 143 -40.72 -4.51 46.53
C SER A 143 -40.17 -3.40 47.43
N LEU A 144 -39.65 -2.31 46.84
CA LEU A 144 -39.15 -1.15 47.58
C LEU A 144 -40.31 -0.30 48.13
N PRO A 145 -40.15 0.36 49.30
CA PRO A 145 -41.16 1.26 49.86
C PRO A 145 -41.40 2.49 48.98
N ASP A 146 -42.64 2.97 48.83
CA ASP A 146 -43.06 4.07 47.93
C ASP A 146 -42.39 5.45 48.10
N SER A 147 -41.42 5.63 48.99
CA SER A 147 -40.72 6.90 49.18
C SER A 147 -39.59 7.10 48.15
N PHE A 148 -39.94 7.64 46.99
CA PHE A 148 -38.99 8.06 45.95
C PHE A 148 -39.33 9.44 45.38
N VAL A 149 -38.32 10.07 44.76
CA VAL A 149 -38.49 11.28 43.98
C VAL A 149 -38.16 10.99 42.52
N ILE A 150 -39.02 11.44 41.60
CA ILE A 150 -38.74 11.38 40.16
C ILE A 150 -37.88 12.61 39.81
N ALA A 151 -36.67 12.35 39.33
CA ALA A 151 -35.73 13.36 38.91
C ALA A 151 -36.26 14.15 37.70
N LYS A 152 -36.08 15.47 37.73
CA LYS A 152 -36.40 16.38 36.63
C LYS A 152 -35.11 16.80 35.91
N LYS A 153 -35.28 17.40 34.74
CA LYS A 153 -34.16 17.89 33.95
C LYS A 153 -33.39 18.97 34.73
N GLY A 154 -32.11 18.72 34.98
CA GLY A 154 -31.22 19.64 35.71
C GLY A 154 -31.14 19.38 37.21
N ASP A 155 -31.92 18.45 37.76
CA ASP A 155 -31.79 18.04 39.15
C ASP A 155 -30.44 17.37 39.39
N ARG A 156 -29.86 17.62 40.57
CA ARG A 156 -28.64 16.97 41.03
C ARG A 156 -28.98 15.99 42.14
N HIS A 157 -28.36 14.82 42.11
CA HIS A 157 -28.57 13.78 43.12
C HIS A 157 -28.29 14.32 44.54
N HIS A 158 -27.23 15.11 44.70
CA HIS A 158 -26.88 15.79 45.94
C HIS A 158 -28.03 16.66 46.49
N ASP A 159 -28.62 17.49 45.64
CA ASP A 159 -29.62 18.49 46.06
C ASP A 159 -30.95 17.83 46.43
N LEU A 160 -31.33 16.76 45.70
CA LEU A 160 -32.50 15.96 46.05
C LEU A 160 -32.30 15.23 47.38
N ALA A 161 -31.12 14.67 47.62
CA ALA A 161 -30.79 13.98 48.86
C ALA A 161 -30.70 14.94 50.06
N MET A 162 -30.13 16.13 49.87
CA MET A 162 -30.09 17.20 50.88
C MET A 162 -31.51 17.64 51.26
N ASN A 163 -32.36 17.86 50.26
CA ASN A 163 -33.76 18.25 50.49
C ASN A 163 -34.53 17.20 51.28
N TYR A 164 -34.34 15.90 50.98
CA TYR A 164 -34.96 14.82 51.75
C TYR A 164 -34.50 14.82 53.22
N LEU A 165 -33.18 14.94 53.46
CA LEU A 165 -32.64 14.90 54.82
C LEU A 165 -33.14 16.07 55.69
N ILE A 166 -33.20 17.28 55.12
CA ILE A 166 -33.61 18.49 55.85
C ILE A 166 -35.15 18.56 55.99
N ASN A 167 -35.88 18.35 54.88
CA ASN A 167 -37.31 18.64 54.84
C ASN A 167 -38.17 17.45 55.28
N ASP A 168 -37.79 16.22 54.92
CA ASP A 168 -38.60 15.04 55.23
C ASP A 168 -38.11 14.36 56.52
N SER A 169 -36.80 14.16 56.65
CA SER A 169 -36.18 13.51 57.81
C SER A 169 -35.88 14.46 58.98
N LYS A 170 -36.09 15.78 58.79
CA LYS A 170 -35.90 16.84 59.81
C LYS A 170 -34.51 16.84 60.46
N ILE A 171 -33.48 16.52 59.69
CA ILE A 171 -32.08 16.54 60.13
C ILE A 171 -31.51 17.95 59.97
N ASP A 172 -30.69 18.38 60.93
CA ASP A 172 -29.94 19.63 60.84
C ASP A 172 -29.01 19.66 59.61
N GLU A 173 -28.87 20.83 58.99
CA GLU A 173 -28.11 21.00 57.74
C GLU A 173 -26.63 20.56 57.88
N ALA A 174 -25.98 20.84 59.02
CA ALA A 174 -24.58 20.45 59.23
C ALA A 174 -24.44 18.92 59.33
N LYS A 175 -25.41 18.27 59.97
CA LYS A 175 -25.47 16.82 60.06
C LYS A 175 -25.80 16.17 58.71
N ALA A 176 -26.73 16.74 57.95
CA ALA A 176 -27.08 16.27 56.61
C ALA A 176 -25.89 16.31 55.64
N LYS A 177 -25.09 17.40 55.67
CA LYS A 177 -23.83 17.50 54.90
C LYS A 177 -22.84 16.39 55.25
N THR A 178 -22.70 16.08 56.53
CA THR A 178 -21.79 15.02 57.00
C THR A 178 -22.25 13.64 56.51
N LEU A 179 -23.55 13.35 56.59
CA LEU A 179 -24.13 12.11 56.09
C LEU A 179 -23.97 11.97 54.57
N LEU A 180 -24.15 13.05 53.81
CA LEU A 180 -24.04 13.04 52.35
C LEU A 180 -22.60 12.84 51.85
N ALA A 181 -21.60 13.33 52.57
CA ALA A 181 -20.20 13.19 52.19
C ALA A 181 -19.72 11.72 52.15
N GLY A 182 -20.37 10.84 52.92
CA GLY A 182 -20.05 9.41 52.99
C GLY A 182 -20.81 8.54 51.98
N VAL A 183 -21.68 9.12 51.15
CA VAL A 183 -22.55 8.37 50.24
C VAL A 183 -22.14 8.56 48.79
N ASP A 184 -22.13 7.46 48.03
CA ASP A 184 -21.86 7.47 46.60
C ASP A 184 -23.02 8.14 45.84
N GLN A 185 -22.75 9.30 45.27
CA GLN A 185 -23.71 10.09 44.51
C GLN A 185 -23.36 10.04 43.02
N THR A 186 -24.34 10.34 42.17
CA THR A 186 -24.16 10.29 40.72
C THR A 186 -24.40 11.66 40.13
N ASP A 187 -23.48 12.08 39.27
CA ASP A 187 -23.58 13.35 38.56
C ASP A 187 -24.48 13.24 37.32
N GLU A 188 -24.71 12.03 36.81
CA GLU A 188 -25.46 11.76 35.57
C GLU A 188 -26.91 11.36 35.85
N LEU A 189 -27.65 12.24 36.52
CA LEU A 189 -29.07 12.04 36.77
C LEU A 189 -29.89 12.44 35.52
N LEU A 190 -30.66 11.50 34.96
CA LEU A 190 -31.57 11.75 33.86
C LEU A 190 -32.97 12.12 34.37
N ALA A 191 -33.68 12.94 33.60
CA ALA A 191 -35.09 13.21 33.86
C ALA A 191 -35.89 11.89 33.73
N GLY A 192 -36.73 11.60 34.72
CA GLY A 192 -37.49 10.35 34.81
C GLY A 192 -36.85 9.29 35.71
N ASN A 193 -35.58 9.42 36.11
CA ASN A 193 -34.95 8.51 37.07
C ASN A 193 -35.68 8.58 38.41
N LYS A 194 -35.86 7.44 39.08
CA LYS A 194 -36.39 7.40 40.44
C LYS A 194 -35.24 7.35 41.43
N VAL A 195 -35.19 8.34 42.33
CA VAL A 195 -34.20 8.46 43.39
C VAL A 195 -34.86 8.06 44.71
N TRP A 196 -34.30 7.04 45.34
CA TRP A 196 -34.77 6.48 46.60
C TRP A 196 -33.90 6.99 47.73
N PHE A 197 -34.54 7.40 48.82
CA PHE A 197 -33.86 7.91 49.99
C PHE A 197 -34.24 7.07 51.20
N PHE A 198 -33.23 6.71 52.00
CA PHE A 198 -33.44 5.97 53.23
C PHE A 198 -32.53 6.52 54.32
N TYR A 199 -33.15 7.01 55.39
CA TYR A 199 -32.45 7.43 56.60
C TYR A 199 -32.89 6.55 57.78
N ASP A 200 -31.93 5.84 58.38
CA ASP A 200 -32.12 5.11 59.63
C ASP A 200 -31.67 5.99 60.79
N SER A 201 -32.63 6.50 61.57
CA SER A 201 -32.37 7.35 62.73
C SER A 201 -31.76 6.60 63.93
N ALA A 202 -31.93 5.27 64.01
CA ALA A 202 -31.37 4.45 65.09
C ALA A 202 -29.89 4.14 64.87
N ARG A 203 -29.47 3.99 63.60
CA ARG A 203 -28.07 3.74 63.21
C ARG A 203 -27.34 4.98 62.72
N ASP A 204 -28.05 6.09 62.57
CA ASP A 204 -27.57 7.34 62.01
C ASP A 204 -26.93 7.18 60.62
N THR A 205 -27.54 6.32 59.79
CA THR A 205 -27.04 6.00 58.45
C THR A 205 -28.00 6.50 57.38
N PHE A 206 -27.47 7.25 56.43
CA PHE A 206 -28.19 7.65 55.22
C PHE A 206 -27.72 6.84 54.02
N ARG A 207 -28.67 6.44 53.17
CA ARG A 207 -28.41 5.77 51.89
C ARG A 207 -29.30 6.40 50.83
N THR A 208 -28.74 6.55 49.64
CA THR A 208 -29.51 6.97 48.47
C THR A 208 -29.19 6.06 47.31
N TYR A 209 -30.18 5.88 46.44
CA TYR A 209 -30.08 4.98 45.31
C TYR A 209 -30.86 5.50 44.11
N VAL A 210 -30.34 5.28 42.90
CA VAL A 210 -31.00 5.73 41.67
C VAL A 210 -31.33 4.55 40.78
N THR A 211 -32.62 4.42 40.47
CA THR A 211 -33.16 3.43 39.53
C THR A 211 -33.59 4.11 38.23
N GLN A 212 -33.79 3.31 37.18
CA GLN A 212 -34.08 3.79 35.82
C GLN A 212 -35.38 4.61 35.72
N GLY A 213 -36.39 4.32 36.56
CA GLY A 213 -37.68 4.98 36.50
C GLY A 213 -38.27 5.07 35.08
N GLU A 214 -38.80 6.23 34.73
CA GLU A 214 -39.33 6.54 33.39
C GLU A 214 -38.24 6.94 32.38
N ALA A 215 -37.00 7.16 32.82
CA ALA A 215 -35.91 7.51 31.93
C ALA A 215 -35.45 6.31 31.06
N GLY A 216 -35.83 5.09 31.44
CA GLY A 216 -35.49 3.85 30.74
C GLY A 216 -34.00 3.47 30.80
N GLN A 217 -33.17 4.20 31.56
CA GLN A 217 -31.75 3.90 31.78
C GLN A 217 -31.30 4.37 33.17
N THR A 218 -30.40 3.64 33.81
CA THR A 218 -29.78 4.07 35.08
C THR A 218 -28.62 5.05 34.84
N PRO A 219 -28.28 5.93 35.80
CA PRO A 219 -27.10 6.81 35.70
C PRO A 219 -25.79 6.08 35.39
N LEU A 220 -25.63 4.89 35.96
CA LEU A 220 -24.47 4.05 35.74
C LEU A 220 -24.39 3.54 34.28
N ALA A 221 -25.54 3.22 33.68
CA ALA A 221 -25.62 2.87 32.27
C ALA A 221 -25.20 4.04 31.35
N VAL A 222 -25.58 5.28 31.71
CA VAL A 222 -25.19 6.51 31.01
C VAL A 222 -23.68 6.75 31.09
N ARG A 223 -23.10 6.71 32.30
CA ARG A 223 -21.64 6.86 32.51
C ARG A 223 -20.83 5.92 31.65
N ARG A 224 -21.24 4.65 31.65
CA ARG A 224 -20.57 3.60 30.89
C ARG A 224 -20.82 3.76 29.39
N ALA A 225 -21.99 4.21 28.94
CA ALA A 225 -22.23 4.54 27.52
C ALA A 225 -21.30 5.66 27.03
N LEU A 226 -21.13 6.73 27.82
CA LEU A 226 -20.20 7.82 27.52
C LEU A 226 -18.75 7.33 27.48
N ARG A 227 -18.32 6.58 28.50
CA ARG A 227 -16.97 6.00 28.53
C ARG A 227 -16.70 5.06 27.35
N ARG A 228 -17.69 4.25 26.95
CA ARG A 228 -17.61 3.37 25.77
C ARG A 228 -17.47 4.17 24.47
N LYS A 229 -18.24 5.26 24.32
CA LYS A 229 -18.13 6.15 23.16
C LYS A 229 -16.72 6.73 23.05
N LEU A 230 -16.18 7.24 24.16
CA LEU A 230 -14.83 7.80 24.20
C LEU A 230 -13.74 6.77 23.85
N ILE A 231 -13.88 5.53 24.31
CA ILE A 231 -12.95 4.44 23.96
C ILE A 231 -13.04 4.12 22.46
N THR A 232 -14.26 4.01 21.91
CA THR A 232 -14.48 3.72 20.50
C THR A 232 -13.89 4.81 19.60
N GLU A 233 -14.12 6.09 19.94
CA GLU A 233 -13.56 7.24 19.22
C GLU A 233 -12.03 7.25 19.29
N ARG A 234 -11.45 6.95 20.45
CA ARG A 234 -10.00 6.84 20.62
C ARG A 234 -9.43 5.72 19.73
N ASP A 235 -10.03 4.54 19.75
CA ASP A 235 -9.53 3.38 19.00
C ASP A 235 -9.63 3.62 17.49
N GLN A 236 -10.71 4.25 17.03
CA GLN A 236 -10.85 4.70 15.66
C GLN A 236 -9.76 5.72 15.27
N ALA A 237 -9.46 6.69 16.14
CA ALA A 237 -8.41 7.67 15.89
C ALA A 237 -7.01 7.03 15.83
N VAL A 238 -6.75 6.02 16.66
CA VAL A 238 -5.49 5.24 16.61
C VAL A 238 -5.38 4.45 15.31
N SER A 239 -6.44 3.76 14.89
CA SER A 239 -6.46 3.02 13.61
C SER A 239 -6.17 3.94 12.43
N GLN A 240 -6.85 5.09 12.36
CA GLN A 240 -6.64 6.07 11.29
C GLN A 240 -5.21 6.62 11.26
N ARG A 241 -4.62 6.85 12.43
CA ARG A 241 -3.21 7.29 12.53
C ARG A 241 -2.26 6.22 11.99
N ASP A 242 -2.49 4.96 12.35
CA ASP A 242 -1.62 3.86 11.96
C ASP A 242 -1.73 3.57 10.45
N GLU A 243 -2.94 3.64 9.89
CA GLU A 243 -3.17 3.59 8.43
C GLU A 243 -2.45 4.74 7.71
N ALA A 244 -2.55 5.97 8.21
CA ALA A 244 -1.87 7.12 7.64
C ALA A 244 -0.33 6.99 7.73
N ALA A 245 0.19 6.43 8.82
CA ALA A 245 1.62 6.17 8.97
C ALA A 245 2.11 5.12 7.96
N ALA A 246 1.37 4.03 7.78
CA ALA A 246 1.69 3.01 6.79
C ALA A 246 1.66 3.56 5.35
N ALA A 247 0.64 4.36 5.02
CA ALA A 247 0.54 5.02 3.71
C ALA A 247 1.70 6.00 3.46
N ARG A 248 2.12 6.75 4.48
CA ARG A 248 3.28 7.64 4.41
C ARG A 248 4.57 6.84 4.15
N ASP A 249 4.78 5.75 4.88
CA ASP A 249 6.00 4.95 4.74
C ASP A 249 6.10 4.32 3.35
N GLU A 250 4.98 3.87 2.79
CA GLU A 250 4.91 3.37 1.41
C GLU A 250 5.17 4.47 0.37
N ALA A 251 4.63 5.67 0.59
CA ALA A 251 4.91 6.82 -0.27
C ALA A 251 6.40 7.20 -0.25
N VAL A 252 7.05 7.15 0.92
CA VAL A 252 8.49 7.40 1.05
C VAL A 252 9.31 6.36 0.29
N ARG A 253 8.95 5.06 0.38
CA ARG A 253 9.61 4.01 -0.41
C ARG A 253 9.48 4.27 -1.90
N THR A 254 8.26 4.55 -2.37
CA THR A 254 7.99 4.85 -3.78
C THR A 254 8.82 6.04 -4.28
N VAL A 255 8.94 7.09 -3.48
CA VAL A 255 9.76 8.27 -3.83
C VAL A 255 11.24 7.89 -3.94
N ASN A 256 11.76 7.09 -3.03
CA ASN A 256 13.16 6.64 -3.09
C ASN A 256 13.43 5.78 -4.34
N ASP A 257 12.52 4.86 -4.66
CA ASP A 257 12.63 4.02 -5.86
C ASP A 257 12.61 4.88 -7.13
N LEU A 258 11.71 5.87 -7.21
CA LEU A 258 11.64 6.81 -8.32
C LEU A 258 12.91 7.66 -8.44
N GLN A 259 13.50 8.08 -7.32
CA GLN A 259 14.78 8.79 -7.33
C GLN A 259 15.92 7.91 -7.85
N GLN A 260 15.94 6.63 -7.50
CA GLN A 260 16.93 5.68 -8.01
C GLN A 260 16.76 5.44 -9.51
N VAL A 261 15.52 5.25 -9.98
CA VAL A 261 15.21 5.13 -11.42
C VAL A 261 15.63 6.40 -12.16
N LYS A 262 15.33 7.58 -11.62
CA LYS A 262 15.73 8.86 -12.20
C LYS A 262 17.25 8.98 -12.33
N ALA A 263 18.01 8.63 -11.29
CA ALA A 263 19.47 8.66 -11.32
C ALA A 263 20.03 7.70 -12.39
N GLY A 264 19.43 6.52 -12.55
CA GLY A 264 19.77 5.58 -13.63
C GLY A 264 19.53 6.17 -15.01
N LEU A 265 18.35 6.75 -15.25
CA LEU A 265 18.01 7.38 -16.52
C LEU A 265 18.91 8.59 -16.84
N GLU A 266 19.30 9.39 -15.85
CA GLU A 266 20.24 10.49 -16.05
C GLU A 266 21.63 9.99 -16.46
N SER A 267 22.08 8.86 -15.90
CA SER A 267 23.32 8.19 -16.31
C SER A 267 23.23 7.67 -17.75
N ASP A 268 22.14 6.99 -18.10
CA ASP A 268 21.91 6.48 -19.46
C ASP A 268 21.86 7.62 -20.49
N ILE A 269 21.21 8.74 -20.17
CA ILE A 269 21.18 9.94 -21.03
C ILE A 269 22.60 10.49 -21.23
N ALA A 270 23.43 10.53 -20.19
CA ALA A 270 24.80 11.00 -20.30
C ALA A 270 25.62 10.10 -21.23
N VAL A 271 25.50 8.78 -21.07
CA VAL A 271 26.16 7.78 -21.94
C VAL A 271 25.69 7.91 -23.39
N LEU A 272 24.37 8.03 -23.62
CA LEU A 272 23.81 8.19 -24.96
C LEU A 272 24.28 9.48 -25.64
N ARG A 273 24.40 10.59 -24.89
CA ARG A 273 24.94 11.85 -25.41
C ARG A 273 26.41 11.72 -25.79
N GLN A 274 27.21 11.05 -24.96
CA GLN A 274 28.62 10.78 -25.26
C GLN A 274 28.75 9.90 -26.51
N ASN A 275 27.97 8.83 -26.60
CA ASN A 275 27.96 7.93 -27.75
C ASN A 275 27.54 8.68 -29.02
N LYS A 276 26.49 9.50 -28.97
CA LYS A 276 26.07 10.34 -30.09
C LYS A 276 27.19 11.26 -30.56
N ALA A 277 27.84 12.00 -29.66
CA ALA A 277 28.95 12.88 -30.01
C ALA A 277 30.13 12.11 -30.63
N SER A 278 30.45 10.92 -30.10
CA SER A 278 31.50 10.06 -30.65
C SER A 278 31.17 9.55 -32.06
N LEU A 279 29.89 9.26 -32.30
CA LEU A 279 29.39 8.77 -33.58
C LEU A 279 29.38 9.89 -34.61
N GLU A 280 28.90 11.08 -34.26
CA GLU A 280 28.95 12.28 -35.10
C GLU A 280 30.40 12.63 -35.48
N ALA A 281 31.33 12.60 -34.53
CA ALA A 281 32.76 12.82 -34.81
C ALA A 281 33.37 11.73 -35.71
N SER A 282 32.85 10.51 -35.65
CA SER A 282 33.30 9.42 -36.53
C SER A 282 32.74 9.56 -37.94
N VAL A 283 31.47 9.95 -38.05
CA VAL A 283 30.83 10.25 -39.33
C VAL A 283 31.53 11.42 -40.02
N GLU A 284 31.84 12.49 -39.29
CA GLU A 284 32.54 13.65 -39.86
C GLU A 284 33.97 13.33 -40.32
N ARG A 285 34.69 12.50 -39.55
CA ARG A 285 36.02 12.02 -39.98
C ARG A 285 35.93 11.17 -41.24
N LEU A 286 34.98 10.25 -41.30
CA LEU A 286 34.78 9.38 -42.46
C LEU A 286 34.29 10.16 -43.68
N SER A 287 33.38 11.11 -43.50
CA SER A 287 32.88 11.96 -44.58
C SER A 287 34.01 12.82 -45.16
N SER A 288 34.85 13.39 -44.29
CA SER A 288 36.01 14.19 -44.67
C SER A 288 37.07 13.35 -45.40
N ASP A 289 37.43 12.16 -44.87
CA ASP A 289 38.38 11.25 -45.53
C ASP A 289 37.86 10.78 -46.90
N LEU A 290 36.57 10.42 -46.98
CA LEU A 290 35.94 10.02 -48.23
C LEU A 290 35.91 11.18 -49.23
N ALA A 291 35.54 12.38 -48.79
CA ALA A 291 35.55 13.57 -49.63
C ALA A 291 36.97 13.92 -50.12
N PHE A 292 37.98 13.78 -49.25
CA PHE A 292 39.38 13.97 -49.62
C PHE A 292 39.82 12.93 -50.66
N ARG A 293 39.54 11.65 -50.45
CA ARG A 293 39.89 10.58 -51.40
C ARG A 293 39.17 10.73 -52.74
N GLN A 294 37.90 11.10 -52.73
CA GLN A 294 37.12 11.32 -53.95
C GLN A 294 37.58 12.54 -54.75
N ASN A 295 38.12 13.56 -54.09
CA ASN A 295 38.53 14.80 -54.75
C ASN A 295 40.05 14.93 -54.95
N SER A 296 40.83 13.95 -54.51
CA SER A 296 42.29 13.96 -54.65
C SER A 296 42.77 13.20 -55.88
N LEU A 297 43.85 13.70 -56.47
CA LEU A 297 44.72 12.97 -57.38
C LEU A 297 45.83 12.33 -56.55
N PHE A 298 45.97 11.01 -56.62
CA PHE A 298 47.06 10.28 -55.98
C PHE A 298 48.20 10.18 -56.97
N TYR A 299 49.40 10.57 -56.56
CA TYR A 299 50.56 10.53 -57.44
C TYR A 299 51.82 10.06 -56.75
N HIS A 300 52.71 9.51 -57.57
CA HIS A 300 54.08 9.22 -57.22
C HIS A 300 54.97 9.88 -58.26
N ALA A 301 56.07 10.52 -57.84
CA ALA A 301 57.04 11.11 -58.74
C ALA A 301 58.40 10.51 -58.44
N ALA A 302 59.10 10.05 -59.48
CA ALA A 302 60.42 9.47 -59.33
C ALA A 302 61.24 9.67 -60.60
N ASN A 303 62.56 9.57 -60.47
CA ASN A 303 63.44 9.71 -61.63
C ASN A 303 63.33 8.49 -62.55
N VAL A 304 63.52 8.68 -63.86
CA VAL A 304 63.35 7.62 -64.87
C VAL A 304 64.34 6.46 -64.68
N ARG A 305 65.52 6.71 -64.10
CA ARG A 305 66.54 5.67 -63.88
C ARG A 305 66.09 4.72 -62.77
N GLU A 306 65.70 5.28 -61.63
CA GLU A 306 65.14 4.59 -60.48
C GLU A 306 63.89 3.79 -60.84
N LEU A 307 62.97 4.36 -61.61
CA LEU A 307 61.78 3.65 -62.07
C LEU A 307 62.11 2.45 -62.99
N LYS A 308 63.22 2.49 -63.74
CA LYS A 308 63.70 1.35 -64.52
C LYS A 308 64.39 0.32 -63.64
N ASP A 309 65.22 0.75 -62.70
CA ASP A 309 65.93 -0.11 -61.75
C ASP A 309 64.95 -0.88 -60.85
N GLN A 310 63.81 -0.26 -60.51
CA GLN A 310 62.71 -0.86 -59.76
C GLN A 310 61.79 -1.76 -60.62
N GLY A 311 62.00 -1.81 -61.94
CA GLY A 311 61.20 -2.60 -62.89
C GLY A 311 59.84 -2.00 -63.25
N VAL A 312 59.51 -0.80 -62.76
CA VAL A 312 58.24 -0.08 -62.98
C VAL A 312 58.11 0.41 -64.43
N LEU A 313 59.23 0.75 -65.07
CA LEU A 313 59.30 1.14 -66.49
C LEU A 313 60.10 0.11 -67.31
N THR A 314 59.43 -0.65 -68.18
CA THR A 314 60.08 -1.61 -69.09
C THR A 314 60.40 -0.99 -70.46
N THR A 315 61.45 -1.49 -71.13
CA THR A 315 61.97 -0.94 -72.39
C THR A 315 61.06 -1.16 -73.61
N VAL A 316 60.09 -2.07 -73.53
CA VAL A 316 59.31 -2.57 -74.68
C VAL A 316 57.84 -2.15 -74.67
N LEU A 317 57.27 -1.73 -73.53
CA LEU A 317 55.90 -1.23 -73.46
C LEU A 317 55.85 0.03 -72.59
N LYS A 318 55.35 1.13 -73.14
CA LYS A 318 55.08 2.41 -72.44
C LYS A 318 53.97 2.30 -71.36
N ARG A 319 53.65 1.09 -70.89
CA ARG A 319 52.60 0.80 -69.92
C ARG A 319 53.25 0.46 -68.59
N VAL A 320 52.69 1.01 -67.51
CA VAL A 320 52.90 0.52 -66.15
C VAL A 320 52.28 -0.88 -66.12
N GLN A 321 53.09 -1.94 -66.11
CA GLN A 321 52.63 -3.31 -65.89
C GLN A 321 53.50 -3.98 -64.84
N ASP A 322 52.87 -4.26 -63.70
CA ASP A 322 53.20 -5.15 -62.58
C ASP A 322 54.68 -5.52 -62.34
N VAL A 323 55.43 -4.63 -61.70
CA VAL A 323 56.60 -5.00 -60.88
C VAL A 323 56.63 -4.11 -59.63
N LYS A 324 56.37 -4.72 -58.47
CA LYS A 324 56.20 -4.13 -57.11
C LYS A 324 55.15 -2.99 -57.03
N PRO A 325 54.32 -2.95 -55.98
CA PRO A 325 53.34 -1.87 -55.84
C PRO A 325 54.09 -0.53 -55.73
N VAL A 326 53.94 0.32 -56.74
CA VAL A 326 54.26 1.75 -56.63
C VAL A 326 53.28 2.29 -55.60
N ASN A 327 53.80 2.76 -54.47
CA ASN A 327 52.97 3.40 -53.47
C ASN A 327 52.72 4.84 -53.91
N PHE A 328 51.47 5.15 -54.27
CA PHE A 328 51.01 6.51 -54.52
C PHE A 328 50.83 7.24 -53.18
N ASP A 329 51.96 7.56 -52.57
CA ASP A 329 52.11 8.10 -51.22
C ASP A 329 51.78 9.60 -51.12
N THR A 330 51.70 10.29 -52.26
CA THR A 330 51.37 11.71 -52.31
C THR A 330 49.97 11.92 -52.88
N ALA A 331 49.19 12.81 -52.26
CA ALA A 331 47.85 13.17 -52.71
C ALA A 331 47.73 14.68 -52.89
N LEU A 332 47.06 15.09 -53.97
CA LEU A 332 46.74 16.47 -54.29
C LEU A 332 45.22 16.67 -54.25
N ASP A 333 44.70 17.39 -53.25
CA ASP A 333 43.27 17.76 -53.22
C ASP A 333 42.97 18.80 -54.29
N LEU A 334 42.28 18.36 -55.35
CA LEU A 334 42.00 19.16 -56.54
C LEU A 334 40.99 20.30 -56.28
N ARG A 335 40.37 20.34 -55.09
CA ARG A 335 39.53 21.49 -54.66
C ARG A 335 40.37 22.66 -54.16
N GLN A 336 41.58 22.40 -53.69
CA GLN A 336 42.46 23.40 -53.09
C GLN A 336 43.52 23.89 -54.06
N THR A 337 44.13 22.97 -54.81
CA THR A 337 45.17 23.28 -55.78
C THR A 337 45.14 22.28 -56.93
N ASN A 338 45.43 22.77 -58.12
CA ASN A 338 45.56 21.96 -59.33
C ASN A 338 47.02 21.86 -59.80
N THR A 339 47.97 22.28 -58.96
CA THR A 339 49.38 22.42 -59.36
C THR A 339 50.27 21.52 -58.51
N ILE A 340 51.16 20.77 -59.17
CA ILE A 340 52.23 19.99 -58.56
C ILE A 340 53.56 20.60 -58.98
N THR A 341 54.43 20.87 -58.02
CA THR A 341 55.78 21.40 -58.26
C THR A 341 56.81 20.34 -57.95
N LEU A 342 57.65 20.02 -58.93
CA LEU A 342 58.72 19.01 -58.84
C LEU A 342 60.07 19.71 -58.87
N ALA A 343 60.80 19.63 -57.75
CA ALA A 343 62.14 20.20 -57.62
C ALA A 343 63.22 19.19 -58.08
N PRO A 344 64.24 19.59 -58.88
CA PRO A 344 65.26 18.68 -59.42
C PRO A 344 66.04 17.90 -58.35
N ALA A 345 66.38 18.59 -57.26
CA ALA A 345 67.15 18.01 -56.15
C ALA A 345 66.46 16.82 -55.49
N ALA A 346 65.11 16.79 -55.45
CA ALA A 346 64.35 15.68 -54.89
C ALA A 346 64.49 14.38 -55.71
N PHE A 347 64.96 14.48 -56.95
CA PHE A 347 65.13 13.36 -57.88
C PHE A 347 66.60 13.02 -58.17
N GLY A 348 67.55 13.71 -57.52
CA GLY A 348 68.98 13.57 -57.79
C GLY A 348 69.40 14.11 -59.17
N LEU A 349 68.72 15.15 -59.66
CA LEU A 349 68.95 15.76 -60.97
C LEU A 349 69.38 17.22 -60.80
N ASP A 350 70.28 17.69 -61.68
CA ASP A 350 70.69 19.12 -61.72
C ASP A 350 69.59 20.01 -62.31
N ARG A 351 68.82 19.48 -63.26
CA ARG A 351 67.66 20.14 -63.89
C ARG A 351 66.65 19.09 -64.36
N ILE A 352 65.36 19.45 -64.42
CA ILE A 352 64.33 18.60 -65.01
C ILE A 352 64.11 19.06 -66.46
N VAL A 353 64.48 18.20 -67.41
CA VAL A 353 64.33 18.46 -68.86
C VAL A 353 62.99 17.92 -69.36
N LYS A 354 62.48 16.85 -68.74
CA LYS A 354 61.27 16.19 -69.20
C LYS A 354 60.52 15.53 -68.07
N VAL A 355 59.20 15.72 -68.03
CA VAL A 355 58.31 14.96 -67.16
C VAL A 355 57.29 14.23 -68.03
N ARG A 356 57.00 12.97 -67.70
CA ARG A 356 55.95 12.19 -68.36
C ARG A 356 54.95 11.71 -67.33
N MET A 357 53.67 11.98 -67.56
CA MET A 357 52.57 11.42 -66.79
C MET A 357 52.18 10.04 -67.33
N LEU A 358 51.95 9.09 -66.43
CA LEU A 358 51.44 7.76 -66.73
C LEU A 358 50.22 7.48 -65.85
N PRO A 359 49.20 6.75 -66.34
CA PRO A 359 49.10 6.15 -67.68
C PRO A 359 48.93 7.17 -68.81
N ASN A 360 49.42 6.85 -70.02
CA ASN A 360 49.40 7.74 -71.20
C ASN A 360 48.01 7.87 -71.86
N ILE A 361 46.94 7.67 -71.09
CA ILE A 361 45.55 7.88 -71.51
C ILE A 361 45.14 9.35 -71.37
N PHE A 362 45.82 10.09 -70.48
CA PHE A 362 45.65 11.52 -70.29
C PHE A 362 46.47 12.29 -71.33
N GLN A 363 45.91 13.37 -71.85
CA GLN A 363 46.48 14.14 -72.96
C GLN A 363 47.07 15.47 -72.48
N GLU A 364 48.37 15.67 -72.72
CA GLU A 364 49.06 16.94 -72.44
C GLU A 364 48.51 18.06 -73.35
N GLY A 365 48.26 19.24 -72.77
CA GLY A 365 47.63 20.39 -73.41
C GLY A 365 46.10 20.41 -73.34
N ARG A 366 45.46 19.26 -73.06
CA ARG A 366 43.99 19.15 -72.87
C ARG A 366 43.62 18.83 -71.43
N ASP A 367 44.16 17.73 -70.90
CA ASP A 367 43.81 17.20 -69.58
C ASP A 367 44.77 17.75 -68.50
N PHE A 368 46.05 17.95 -68.87
CA PHE A 368 47.09 18.53 -68.00
C PHE A 368 48.12 19.31 -68.81
N LYS A 369 48.92 20.16 -68.16
CA LYS A 369 50.02 20.91 -68.75
C LYS A 369 51.30 20.74 -67.93
N ILE A 370 52.44 20.60 -68.59
CA ILE A 370 53.75 20.57 -67.92
C ILE A 370 54.54 21.79 -68.36
N GLU A 371 55.05 22.54 -67.39
CA GLU A 371 55.90 23.72 -67.60
C GLU A 371 57.25 23.48 -66.91
N THR A 372 58.33 23.42 -67.69
CA THR A 372 59.70 23.33 -67.17
C THR A 372 60.36 24.68 -67.25
N SER A 373 60.88 25.19 -66.13
CA SER A 373 61.63 26.44 -66.08
C SER A 373 63.08 26.22 -66.54
N GLU A 374 63.50 26.92 -67.59
CA GLU A 374 64.88 26.83 -68.11
C GLU A 374 65.92 27.36 -67.11
N ASP A 375 65.55 28.35 -66.30
CA ASP A 375 66.45 29.02 -65.34
C ASP A 375 66.62 28.25 -64.03
N SER A 376 65.53 27.68 -63.50
CA SER A 376 65.52 27.01 -62.19
C SER A 376 65.54 25.48 -62.28
N GLY A 377 65.34 24.92 -63.47
CA GLY A 377 65.23 23.48 -63.70
C GLY A 377 63.97 22.83 -63.11
N VAL A 378 63.10 23.58 -62.43
CA VAL A 378 61.87 23.10 -61.78
C VAL A 378 60.80 22.75 -62.81
N ALA A 379 60.07 21.65 -62.59
CA ALA A 379 58.91 21.30 -63.39
C ALA A 379 57.60 21.57 -62.61
N LYS A 380 56.66 22.25 -63.24
CA LYS A 380 55.33 22.54 -62.72
C LYS A 380 54.30 21.81 -63.56
N ILE A 381 53.52 20.93 -62.95
CA ILE A 381 52.42 20.23 -63.59
C ILE A 381 51.12 20.91 -63.16
N VAL A 382 50.33 21.35 -64.12
CA VAL A 382 49.02 21.97 -63.90
C VAL A 382 47.95 21.04 -64.43
N ILE A 383 47.05 20.59 -63.57
CA ILE A 383 45.87 19.81 -63.94
C ILE A 383 44.83 20.77 -64.53
N LEU A 384 44.47 20.57 -65.80
CA LEU A 384 43.57 21.45 -66.55
C LEU A 384 42.11 21.01 -66.43
N ASP A 385 41.87 19.69 -66.40
CA ASP A 385 40.55 19.09 -66.16
C ASP A 385 40.56 18.23 -64.88
N PRO A 386 40.28 18.82 -63.71
CA PRO A 386 40.30 18.11 -62.44
C PRO A 386 39.38 16.90 -62.37
N ASP A 387 38.24 16.90 -63.06
CA ASP A 387 37.23 15.85 -62.94
C ASP A 387 37.73 14.50 -63.50
N LEU A 388 38.64 14.52 -64.47
CA LEU A 388 39.29 13.32 -65.01
C LEU A 388 40.29 12.68 -64.04
N PHE A 389 40.83 13.45 -63.10
CA PHE A 389 41.92 13.02 -62.20
C PHE A 389 41.46 12.71 -60.77
N LYS A 390 40.23 13.03 -60.41
CA LYS A 390 39.61 12.70 -59.12
C LYS A 390 39.61 11.19 -58.85
N GLY A 391 40.23 10.78 -57.75
CA GLY A 391 40.34 9.38 -57.33
C GLY A 391 41.21 8.52 -58.25
N LYS A 392 42.04 9.14 -59.10
CA LYS A 392 42.98 8.44 -59.99
C LYS A 392 44.38 8.41 -59.38
N GLU A 393 45.12 7.40 -59.80
CA GLU A 393 46.53 7.21 -59.48
C GLU A 393 47.37 7.51 -60.72
N VAL A 394 48.36 8.39 -60.60
CA VAL A 394 49.25 8.78 -61.70
C VAL A 394 50.71 8.75 -61.29
N LEU A 395 51.57 8.32 -62.22
CA LEU A 395 53.01 8.28 -62.02
C LEU A 395 53.66 9.39 -62.87
N PHE A 396 54.48 10.22 -62.23
CA PHE A 396 55.32 11.20 -62.91
C PHE A 396 56.74 10.66 -63.05
N ALA A 397 57.10 10.27 -64.27
CA ALA A 397 58.45 9.86 -64.60
C ALA A 397 59.27 11.10 -64.99
N VAL A 398 60.27 11.43 -64.17
CA VAL A 398 61.07 12.66 -64.27
C VAL A 398 62.44 12.35 -64.89
N GLY A 399 62.81 13.07 -65.94
CA GLY A 399 64.09 12.97 -66.64
C GLY A 399 64.84 14.30 -66.63
N GLY A 400 66.14 14.24 -66.33
CA GLY A 400 67.08 15.36 -66.37
C GLY A 400 68.13 15.23 -67.45
#